data_AF-A0A975J303-F1
#
_entry.id   AF-A0A975J303-F1
#
_cell.length_a   1.000
_cell.length_b   1.000
_cell.length_c   1.000
_cell.angle_alpha   90.00
_cell.angle_beta   90.00
_cell.angle_gamma   90.00
#
_symmetry.space_group_name_H-M   'P 1'
#
loop_
_entity.id
_entity.type
_entity.pdbx_description
1 polymer ?
#
loop_
_entity_poly.entity_id
_entity_poly.type
_entity_poly.pdbx_seq_one_letter_code
_entity_poly.pdbx_strand_id
1 'polypeptide(L)'
;MKTRLFSFLPLVFTAALSTLATGTNINVTDGLNTGANNVVDTTEKSIAIGNYNTASGSSIAGGIKWMSDTTTTPNCVASGNSIAMGIYNTASGSSIAIGAPDSGDAAMNPNNVASVSSIAVGTHVSATNYSAAIGEYQANLGWASGTFGSNQTIDPDSYAAFALGYENHILSSLGLVTGQNNTMEYESGSFIAGQNNAIYTESGHTYSGSGNLLLGQSNTLTKTANGPNGTILIGTYNETSDSGAIAIGRGNLAQAETITLGHFNATVSGATLIVGNGTSTSSGDRSNALVVLNNGNVVISGSLTVGGYSAVTTNYLSTNKYLKQAWGSGATTNGTGLLAIGDWASSEGSSSIAIGHGTGATSGGIAIGDAAGASAVGSMAIQASNAFGDYSFAAGGSNSTGDYSSALSGGYAPGTAAFAVAGGQAYGEASTALSAGTANGDGAIAIGGVDVLSYIANTAEGDGSVAIGGYQNIANGKYSFASGYKLTTEALAQTALGSRNLSAGGLLTAANHTSWVNTEALFELGNGNPGASPAEYSNAITTLKNGRTTLTNKFWSSSAPLDTPSDATASSHGDALVVEGHTRLKGRVLLDEAQGDISMGIYE
;
A
#
# COMPACT_ATOMS: atom_id res chain seq x y z
N MET A 1 47.48 58.80 60.39
CA MET A 1 48.29 59.14 61.59
C MET A 1 47.71 58.39 62.79
N LYS A 2 48.55 57.77 63.64
CA LYS A 2 48.31 57.40 65.06
C LYS A 2 47.13 56.44 65.40
N THR A 3 46.94 55.90 66.62
CA THR A 3 47.76 54.92 67.41
C THR A 3 46.81 54.06 68.32
N ARG A 4 47.29 53.00 69.00
CA ARG A 4 46.56 52.04 69.89
C ARG A 4 46.51 52.43 71.41
N LEU A 5 45.61 51.81 72.21
CA LEU A 5 45.65 51.30 73.65
C LEU A 5 44.19 51.14 74.19
N PHE A 6 43.73 50.34 75.19
CA PHE A 6 44.21 49.57 76.39
C PHE A 6 44.47 50.37 77.70
N SER A 7 44.12 49.96 78.94
CA SER A 7 43.44 48.77 79.55
C SER A 7 42.49 49.22 80.73
N PHE A 8 42.09 48.55 81.85
CA PHE A 8 42.45 47.32 82.61
C PHE A 8 41.28 46.81 83.56
N LEU A 9 41.54 46.15 84.72
CA LEU A 9 40.56 45.51 85.65
C LEU A 9 40.96 45.58 87.17
N PRO A 10 40.12 45.18 88.17
CA PRO A 10 40.25 43.86 88.87
C PRO A 10 38.92 43.19 89.41
N LEU A 11 38.87 42.60 90.65
CA LEU A 11 37.88 41.55 91.10
C LEU A 11 37.64 41.50 92.66
N VAL A 12 37.01 40.40 93.22
CA VAL A 12 36.83 39.97 94.67
C VAL A 12 35.50 40.42 95.37
N PHE A 13 34.69 39.72 96.23
CA PHE A 13 34.45 38.32 96.78
C PHE A 13 33.05 38.30 97.53
N THR A 14 32.54 37.33 98.34
CA THR A 14 32.29 35.84 98.27
C THR A 14 31.76 35.27 99.65
N ALA A 15 30.57 34.63 99.75
CA ALA A 15 30.05 33.84 100.92
C ALA A 15 28.74 33.02 100.61
N ALA A 16 28.23 32.10 101.49
CA ALA A 16 27.07 31.22 101.19
C ALA A 16 26.24 30.65 102.40
N LEU A 17 24.94 30.34 102.19
CA LEU A 17 24.05 29.43 102.97
C LEU A 17 22.77 29.07 102.15
N SER A 18 21.94 28.08 102.55
CA SER A 18 20.78 27.57 101.81
C SER A 18 19.40 27.82 102.45
N THR A 19 18.35 27.87 101.63
CA THR A 19 16.91 27.81 102.02
C THR A 19 16.08 27.14 100.92
N LEU A 20 14.87 26.67 101.25
CA LEU A 20 14.04 25.86 100.36
C LEU A 20 13.49 26.70 99.18
N ALA A 21 14.01 26.43 97.98
CA ALA A 21 13.58 27.09 96.73
C ALA A 21 12.97 26.07 95.75
N THR A 22 12.11 26.58 94.88
CA THR A 22 11.58 25.87 93.70
C THR A 22 12.71 25.37 92.80
N GLY A 23 12.77 24.05 92.57
CA GLY A 23 13.71 23.43 91.61
C GLY A 23 14.82 22.56 92.23
N THR A 24 14.45 21.48 92.91
CA THR A 24 15.39 20.40 93.27
C THR A 24 14.87 19.06 92.72
N ASN A 25 15.67 18.41 91.88
CA ASN A 25 15.28 17.19 91.17
C ASN A 25 15.27 15.98 92.13
N ILE A 26 14.25 15.12 92.00
CA ILE A 26 14.14 13.89 92.78
C ILE A 26 14.42 12.69 91.86
N ASN A 27 15.63 12.15 91.93
CA ASN A 27 15.95 10.86 91.32
C ASN A 27 15.53 9.74 92.28
N VAL A 28 14.49 8.99 91.92
CA VAL A 28 14.15 7.70 92.54
C VAL A 28 14.34 6.62 91.49
N THR A 29 15.07 5.56 91.82
CA THR A 29 15.50 4.57 90.81
C THR A 29 14.37 3.68 90.30
N ASP A 30 13.21 3.64 90.96
CA ASP A 30 12.07 2.82 90.54
C ASP A 30 10.71 3.40 90.99
N GLY A 31 9.66 3.21 90.20
CA GLY A 31 8.28 3.60 90.52
C GLY A 31 7.63 4.75 89.73
N LEU A 32 6.44 5.17 90.20
CA LEU A 32 5.63 6.26 89.63
C LEU A 32 5.96 7.59 90.33
N ASN A 33 6.42 8.59 89.58
CA ASN A 33 6.84 9.90 90.09
C ASN A 33 5.83 10.98 89.68
N THR A 34 5.23 11.68 90.66
CA THR A 34 4.18 12.68 90.40
C THR A 34 4.49 14.01 91.09
N GLY A 35 4.62 15.07 90.30
CA GLY A 35 5.11 16.37 90.77
C GLY A 35 5.59 17.25 89.62
N ALA A 36 6.21 18.39 89.90
CA ALA A 36 6.88 19.19 88.88
C ALA A 36 8.38 18.88 88.84
N ASN A 37 8.96 18.78 87.64
CA ASN A 37 10.37 18.49 87.37
C ASN A 37 10.82 17.06 87.75
N ASN A 38 10.03 16.04 87.39
CA ASN A 38 10.46 14.64 87.58
C ASN A 38 11.50 14.26 86.53
N VAL A 39 12.58 13.62 86.96
CA VAL A 39 13.62 13.02 86.09
C VAL A 39 13.59 11.51 86.27
N VAL A 40 13.60 10.77 85.16
CA VAL A 40 13.48 9.31 85.12
C VAL A 40 14.52 8.72 84.16
N ASP A 41 15.27 7.71 84.62
CA ASP A 41 16.46 7.19 83.94
C ASP A 41 16.27 5.79 83.32
N THR A 42 17.15 5.52 82.36
CA THR A 42 17.16 4.49 81.32
C THR A 42 16.93 3.03 81.70
N THR A 43 17.15 2.63 82.96
CA THR A 43 17.22 1.20 83.35
C THR A 43 15.88 0.54 83.66
N GLU A 44 14.88 1.27 84.16
CA GLU A 44 13.67 0.69 84.78
C GLU A 44 12.36 1.21 84.14
N LYS A 45 11.23 0.50 84.34
CA LYS A 45 9.93 0.81 83.71
C LYS A 45 9.05 1.73 84.55
N SER A 46 9.54 2.94 84.79
CA SER A 46 8.89 3.97 85.58
C SER A 46 7.95 4.87 84.75
N ILE A 47 7.09 5.64 85.44
CA ILE A 47 6.15 6.60 84.83
C ILE A 47 6.26 7.95 85.54
N ALA A 48 6.21 9.05 84.79
CA ALA A 48 6.27 10.41 85.33
C ALA A 48 5.06 11.25 84.91
N ILE A 49 4.37 11.87 85.87
CA ILE A 49 3.18 12.71 85.60
C ILE A 49 3.26 14.06 86.30
N GLY A 50 3.24 15.13 85.49
CA GLY A 50 3.27 16.52 85.92
C GLY A 50 4.10 17.43 85.01
N ASN A 51 4.37 18.66 85.44
CA ASN A 51 4.99 19.68 84.61
C ASN A 51 6.51 19.48 84.51
N TYR A 52 7.11 19.70 83.33
CA TYR A 52 8.57 19.63 83.08
C TYR A 52 9.19 18.24 83.33
N ASN A 53 8.52 17.16 82.91
CA ASN A 53 9.08 15.81 83.04
C ASN A 53 10.15 15.52 81.97
N THR A 54 11.22 14.85 82.39
CA THR A 54 12.28 14.32 81.51
C THR A 54 12.41 12.82 81.73
N ALA A 55 12.30 12.02 80.67
CA ALA A 55 12.44 10.57 80.74
C ALA A 55 13.32 10.01 79.62
N SER A 56 14.24 9.12 80.00
CA SER A 56 15.09 8.36 79.08
C SER A 56 14.82 6.85 79.24
N GLY A 57 14.93 6.10 78.14
CA GLY A 57 14.82 4.63 78.16
C GLY A 57 13.44 4.10 77.78
N SER A 58 12.89 3.16 78.57
CA SER A 58 11.65 2.42 78.27
C SER A 58 10.51 2.75 79.25
N SER A 59 10.38 4.04 79.57
CA SER A 59 9.50 4.64 80.58
C SER A 59 8.50 5.61 79.91
N ILE A 60 7.30 5.79 80.49
CA ILE A 60 6.23 6.61 79.89
C ILE A 60 6.05 7.90 80.70
N ALA A 61 6.23 9.08 80.08
CA ALA A 61 6.17 10.37 80.76
C ALA A 61 5.04 11.26 80.21
N GLY A 62 3.90 11.30 80.91
CA GLY A 62 2.71 12.05 80.51
C GLY A 62 2.50 13.31 81.35
N GLY A 63 2.86 14.48 80.82
CA GLY A 63 2.78 15.76 81.55
C GLY A 63 1.44 16.49 81.38
N ILE A 64 0.42 16.16 82.19
CA ILE A 64 -0.87 16.86 82.14
C ILE A 64 -0.82 18.17 82.96
N LYS A 65 -0.56 19.31 82.29
CA LYS A 65 -0.65 20.65 82.90
C LYS A 65 -2.10 21.13 82.99
N TRP A 66 -2.54 21.56 84.17
CA TRP A 66 -3.71 22.45 84.31
C TRP A 66 -3.25 23.91 84.35
N MET A 67 -4.04 24.81 83.77
CA MET A 67 -3.64 26.18 83.39
C MET A 67 -3.86 27.20 84.51
N SER A 68 -2.95 28.17 84.68
CA SER A 68 -3.20 29.41 85.46
C SER A 68 -2.17 30.54 85.27
N ASP A 69 -0.94 30.26 84.84
CA ASP A 69 0.11 31.28 84.61
C ASP A 69 0.47 31.38 83.12
N THR A 70 0.48 32.61 82.60
CA THR A 70 0.66 32.98 81.18
C THR A 70 2.07 33.52 80.87
N THR A 71 3.03 33.39 81.79
CA THR A 71 4.36 34.03 81.66
C THR A 71 5.53 33.07 81.42
N THR A 72 5.32 31.75 81.55
CA THR A 72 6.38 30.73 81.36
C THR A 72 5.88 29.48 80.62
N THR A 73 6.63 29.05 79.60
CA THR A 73 6.32 27.89 78.74
C THR A 73 6.99 26.60 79.25
N PRO A 74 6.28 25.45 79.31
CA PRO A 74 6.88 24.16 79.68
C PRO A 74 7.26 23.29 78.47
N ASN A 75 8.51 22.81 78.44
CA ASN A 75 8.95 21.69 77.62
C ASN A 75 8.79 20.36 78.37
N CYS A 76 8.45 19.29 77.65
CA CYS A 76 8.69 17.90 78.07
C CYS A 76 9.64 17.22 77.06
N VAL A 77 10.54 16.38 77.56
CA VAL A 77 11.61 15.77 76.75
C VAL A 77 11.66 14.25 76.95
N ALA A 78 11.70 13.52 75.84
CA ALA A 78 11.76 12.06 75.80
C ALA A 78 12.89 11.58 74.88
N SER A 79 13.60 10.53 75.29
CA SER A 79 14.57 9.84 74.44
C SER A 79 14.61 8.33 74.70
N GLY A 80 14.90 7.56 73.65
CA GLY A 80 14.75 6.10 73.66
C GLY A 80 13.32 5.67 73.29
N ASN A 81 12.80 4.61 73.93
CA ASN A 81 11.50 3.99 73.65
C ASN A 81 10.39 4.58 74.53
N SER A 82 10.31 5.91 74.57
CA SER A 82 9.47 6.69 75.49
C SER A 82 8.50 7.61 74.74
N ILE A 83 7.37 7.95 75.36
CA ILE A 83 6.29 8.76 74.78
C ILE A 83 6.13 10.05 75.58
N ALA A 84 6.03 11.18 74.88
CA ALA A 84 5.77 12.51 75.45
C ALA A 84 4.43 13.09 74.94
N MET A 85 3.71 13.75 75.85
CA MET A 85 2.46 14.47 75.56
C MET A 85 2.50 15.83 76.28
N GLY A 86 2.38 16.92 75.52
CA GLY A 86 2.61 18.29 76.01
C GLY A 86 2.47 19.33 74.91
N ILE A 87 2.60 20.63 75.24
CA ILE A 87 2.41 21.74 74.28
C ILE A 87 3.66 21.95 73.42
N TYR A 88 4.83 22.04 74.06
CA TYR A 88 6.13 22.04 73.41
C TYR A 88 6.85 20.73 73.78
N ASN A 89 7.22 19.94 72.77
CA ASN A 89 7.90 18.66 72.97
C ASN A 89 9.22 18.63 72.18
N THR A 90 10.22 17.93 72.74
CA THR A 90 11.44 17.58 72.01
C THR A 90 11.69 16.09 72.13
N ALA A 91 11.87 15.43 70.99
CA ALA A 91 12.02 13.97 70.89
C ALA A 91 13.23 13.61 70.02
N SER A 92 14.04 12.68 70.48
CA SER A 92 15.21 12.18 69.74
C SER A 92 15.41 10.68 69.93
N GLY A 93 15.86 10.01 68.86
CA GLY A 93 15.77 8.55 68.78
C GLY A 93 14.32 8.07 68.69
N SER A 94 14.08 6.80 69.02
CA SER A 94 12.84 6.03 68.76
C SER A 94 11.60 6.41 69.59
N SER A 95 11.33 7.70 69.76
CA SER A 95 10.31 8.29 70.64
C SER A 95 9.21 9.02 69.86
N ILE A 96 8.08 9.30 70.53
CA ILE A 96 6.89 9.94 69.94
C ILE A 96 6.51 11.20 70.74
N ALA A 97 6.20 12.28 70.03
CA ALA A 97 5.70 13.55 70.58
C ALA A 97 4.28 13.85 70.07
N ILE A 98 3.36 14.22 70.98
CA ILE A 98 1.97 14.60 70.65
C ILE A 98 1.66 15.98 71.22
N GLY A 99 1.31 16.92 70.33
CA GLY A 99 0.92 18.30 70.67
C GLY A 99 -0.59 18.56 70.63
N ALA A 100 -1.03 19.56 71.39
CA ALA A 100 -2.37 20.15 71.29
C ALA A 100 -2.29 21.54 70.62
N PRO A 101 -3.31 21.99 69.86
CA PRO A 101 -3.25 23.21 69.06
C PRO A 101 -3.30 24.50 69.90
N ASP A 102 -2.73 25.57 69.35
CA ASP A 102 -2.72 26.94 69.89
C ASP A 102 -3.59 27.88 69.02
N SER A 103 -3.93 29.07 69.52
CA SER A 103 -4.97 29.95 68.96
C SER A 103 -4.63 31.45 68.96
N GLY A 104 -3.41 31.82 68.56
CA GLY A 104 -2.93 33.21 68.45
C GLY A 104 -1.98 33.44 67.27
N ASP A 105 -1.97 34.67 66.73
CA ASP A 105 -1.67 34.89 65.30
C ASP A 105 -0.58 35.99 65.05
N ALA A 106 0.66 35.75 65.49
CA ALA A 106 1.80 36.66 65.20
C ALA A 106 3.20 36.02 65.31
N ALA A 107 3.96 36.06 64.21
CA ALA A 107 5.44 36.03 64.12
C ALA A 107 6.24 34.78 64.60
N MET A 108 6.11 33.68 63.86
CA MET A 108 7.16 32.67 63.54
C MET A 108 8.24 32.31 64.57
N ASN A 109 8.04 31.18 65.26
CA ASN A 109 9.09 30.31 65.85
C ASN A 109 8.48 28.88 66.01
N PRO A 110 9.12 27.76 65.59
CA PRO A 110 8.47 26.44 65.56
C PRO A 110 8.25 25.78 66.94
N ASN A 111 7.16 25.00 67.08
CA ASN A 111 6.67 24.51 68.37
C ASN A 111 7.05 23.06 68.74
N ASN A 112 7.35 22.20 67.76
CA ASN A 112 7.87 20.85 67.98
C ASN A 112 9.16 20.67 67.15
N VAL A 113 10.25 20.25 67.81
CA VAL A 113 11.55 19.99 67.18
C VAL A 113 11.88 18.51 67.32
N ALA A 114 12.10 17.87 66.18
CA ALA A 114 12.46 16.45 66.08
C ALA A 114 13.79 16.30 65.33
N SER A 115 14.69 15.48 65.88
CA SER A 115 15.95 15.13 65.23
C SER A 115 16.23 13.64 65.35
N VAL A 116 16.50 13.01 64.20
CA VAL A 116 16.85 11.60 64.02
C VAL A 116 15.82 10.59 64.54
N SER A 117 15.08 9.98 63.59
CA SER A 117 14.27 8.76 63.76
C SER A 117 13.01 8.87 64.64
N SER A 118 12.27 9.97 64.52
CA SER A 118 11.03 10.26 65.28
C SER A 118 9.92 10.87 64.41
N ILE A 119 8.71 11.00 64.97
CA ILE A 119 7.49 11.50 64.30
C ILE A 119 7.00 12.80 64.97
N ALA A 120 6.60 13.80 64.17
CA ALA A 120 6.03 15.06 64.63
C ALA A 120 4.69 15.40 63.94
N VAL A 121 3.77 16.00 64.69
CA VAL A 121 2.43 16.43 64.22
C VAL A 121 2.13 17.82 64.76
N GLY A 122 1.75 18.78 63.89
CA GLY A 122 1.43 20.14 64.31
C GLY A 122 1.50 21.20 63.19
N THR A 123 1.07 22.43 63.48
CA THR A 123 0.92 23.52 62.50
C THR A 123 2.22 24.19 62.05
N HIS A 124 3.29 24.12 62.84
CA HIS A 124 4.64 24.56 62.46
C HIS A 124 5.66 23.54 62.97
N VAL A 125 6.32 22.83 62.04
CA VAL A 125 7.29 21.75 62.34
C VAL A 125 8.56 22.00 61.53
N SER A 126 9.71 21.80 62.16
CA SER A 126 11.02 21.73 61.51
C SER A 126 11.72 20.46 62.00
N ALA A 127 12.27 19.69 61.07
CA ALA A 127 12.69 18.31 61.32
C ALA A 127 14.00 17.99 60.59
N THR A 128 15.01 17.53 61.33
CA THR A 128 16.36 17.31 60.80
C THR A 128 16.76 15.84 60.81
N ASN A 129 17.01 15.32 59.60
CA ASN A 129 17.50 13.99 59.27
C ASN A 129 16.61 12.81 59.72
N TYR A 130 16.05 12.08 58.76
CA TYR A 130 15.24 10.86 58.92
C TYR A 130 14.02 11.05 59.83
N SER A 131 13.00 11.75 59.32
CA SER A 131 11.82 12.17 60.10
C SER A 131 10.61 12.51 59.23
N ALA A 132 9.38 12.42 59.76
CA ALA A 132 8.14 12.71 59.05
C ALA A 132 7.32 13.81 59.73
N ALA A 133 6.64 14.65 58.93
CA ALA A 133 5.87 15.80 59.42
C ALA A 133 4.52 15.98 58.70
N ILE A 134 3.53 16.50 59.43
CA ILE A 134 2.14 16.68 58.98
C ILE A 134 1.64 18.05 59.46
N GLY A 135 1.38 18.97 58.52
CA GLY A 135 1.01 20.36 58.81
C GLY A 135 1.24 21.33 57.63
N GLU A 136 0.83 22.59 57.79
CA GLU A 136 1.08 23.67 56.82
C GLU A 136 2.46 24.34 57.04
N TYR A 137 2.92 25.13 56.06
CA TYR A 137 4.13 25.98 56.15
C TYR A 137 5.37 25.29 56.75
N GLN A 138 5.77 24.15 56.19
CA GLN A 138 6.97 23.42 56.60
C GLN A 138 8.24 24.08 56.02
N ALA A 139 9.33 24.15 56.80
CA ALA A 139 10.60 24.76 56.38
C ALA A 139 11.82 24.10 57.04
N ASN A 140 12.97 24.13 56.34
CA ASN A 140 14.25 23.50 56.70
C ASN A 140 14.08 22.02 57.11
N LEU A 141 13.83 21.16 56.13
CA LEU A 141 13.71 19.72 56.30
C LEU A 141 15.02 19.03 55.92
N GLY A 142 15.56 18.20 56.82
CA GLY A 142 16.79 17.45 56.55
C GLY A 142 16.59 16.20 55.68
N TRP A 143 17.70 15.47 55.47
CA TRP A 143 17.75 14.28 54.61
C TRP A 143 16.67 13.26 54.96
N ALA A 144 16.01 12.69 53.95
CA ALA A 144 14.92 11.70 54.04
C ALA A 144 13.73 12.18 54.90
N SER A 145 12.84 12.95 54.28
CA SER A 145 11.65 13.54 54.90
C SER A 145 10.35 13.26 54.14
N GLY A 146 9.20 13.58 54.75
CA GLY A 146 7.88 13.41 54.13
C GLY A 146 6.88 14.41 54.70
N THR A 147 6.10 15.03 53.82
CA THR A 147 5.25 16.19 54.13
C THR A 147 3.81 16.03 53.60
N PHE A 148 2.85 16.67 54.27
CA PHE A 148 1.43 16.67 53.92
C PHE A 148 0.81 18.03 54.31
N GLY A 149 0.39 18.86 53.34
CA GLY A 149 -0.22 20.19 53.58
C GLY A 149 0.08 21.23 52.49
N SER A 150 -0.42 22.45 52.63
CA SER A 150 -0.31 23.57 51.67
C SER A 150 0.99 24.40 51.82
N ASN A 151 1.45 25.05 50.73
CA ASN A 151 2.59 25.99 50.72
C ASN A 151 3.89 25.42 51.33
N GLN A 152 4.27 24.21 50.94
CA GLN A 152 5.47 23.54 51.46
C GLN A 152 6.74 24.00 50.73
N THR A 153 7.79 24.35 51.48
CA THR A 153 9.13 24.60 50.93
C THR A 153 10.10 23.54 51.45
N ILE A 154 10.53 22.64 50.57
CA ILE A 154 11.43 21.53 50.93
C ILE A 154 12.87 21.90 50.58
N ASP A 155 13.79 21.72 51.53
CA ASP A 155 15.18 22.16 51.51
C ASP A 155 16.06 21.33 50.53
N PRO A 156 16.93 21.95 49.71
CA PRO A 156 17.64 21.28 48.61
C PRO A 156 18.64 20.18 49.01
N ASP A 157 19.15 20.16 50.24
CA ASP A 157 20.02 19.06 50.69
C ASP A 157 19.23 17.73 50.92
N SER A 158 17.91 17.71 50.72
CA SER A 158 17.06 16.54 50.92
C SER A 158 17.21 15.44 49.86
N TYR A 159 17.91 14.35 50.18
CA TYR A 159 17.65 13.06 49.52
C TYR A 159 16.36 12.45 50.06
N ALA A 160 15.37 12.22 49.18
CA ALA A 160 13.99 11.80 49.46
C ALA A 160 13.09 12.81 50.20
N ALA A 161 12.12 13.38 49.48
CA ALA A 161 11.03 14.15 50.08
C ALA A 161 9.68 14.09 49.32
N PHE A 162 8.73 13.38 49.92
CA PHE A 162 7.32 13.29 49.49
C PHE A 162 6.52 14.54 49.91
N ALA A 163 5.56 15.00 49.10
CA ALA A 163 4.64 16.09 49.46
C ALA A 163 3.27 16.01 48.76
N LEU A 164 2.19 16.46 49.43
CA LEU A 164 0.85 16.60 48.82
C LEU A 164 0.24 17.95 49.24
N GLY A 165 -0.21 18.79 48.30
CA GLY A 165 -0.79 20.11 48.61
C GLY A 165 -1.01 21.07 47.43
N TYR A 166 -1.28 22.34 47.77
CA TYR A 166 -1.45 23.45 46.81
C TYR A 166 -0.24 24.40 46.95
N GLU A 167 0.29 24.89 45.83
CA GLU A 167 1.48 25.79 45.75
C GLU A 167 2.70 25.28 46.53
N ASN A 168 2.96 23.97 46.49
CA ASN A 168 4.20 23.40 47.01
C ASN A 168 5.39 23.74 46.10
N HIS A 169 6.55 23.97 46.71
CA HIS A 169 7.80 24.37 46.08
C HIS A 169 8.95 23.46 46.58
N ILE A 170 9.36 22.49 45.76
CA ILE A 170 10.02 21.27 46.27
C ILE A 170 11.36 21.02 45.61
N LEU A 171 12.43 21.06 46.41
CA LEU A 171 13.82 21.09 45.95
C LEU A 171 14.59 19.77 46.21
N SER A 172 13.91 18.60 46.29
CA SER A 172 14.50 17.34 46.81
C SER A 172 14.78 16.22 45.80
N SER A 173 15.68 15.29 46.14
CA SER A 173 16.11 14.19 45.26
C SER A 173 15.54 12.77 45.57
N LEU A 174 14.33 12.63 46.14
CA LEU A 174 13.45 11.42 45.97
C LEU A 174 11.96 11.66 46.33
N GLY A 175 11.25 12.51 45.58
CA GLY A 175 9.87 12.93 45.86
C GLY A 175 8.72 12.27 45.09
N LEU A 176 7.52 12.60 45.54
CA LEU A 176 6.22 12.30 44.92
C LEU A 176 5.31 13.48 45.29
N VAL A 177 4.74 14.17 44.30
CA VAL A 177 4.14 15.52 44.47
C VAL A 177 2.77 15.66 43.78
N THR A 178 1.80 16.34 44.39
CA THR A 178 0.44 16.45 43.81
C THR A 178 -0.31 17.72 44.21
N GLY A 179 -1.15 18.28 43.31
CA GLY A 179 -2.23 19.24 43.61
C GLY A 179 -2.46 20.35 42.58
N GLN A 180 -2.40 21.63 42.98
CA GLN A 180 -2.62 22.80 42.11
C GLN A 180 -1.49 23.85 42.24
N ASN A 181 -1.12 24.49 41.12
CA ASN A 181 0.02 25.40 40.96
C ASN A 181 1.41 24.92 41.46
N ASN A 182 1.58 23.66 41.89
CA ASN A 182 2.85 23.19 42.47
C ASN A 182 4.03 23.32 41.50
N THR A 183 5.20 23.57 42.08
CA THR A 183 6.55 23.55 41.51
C THR A 183 7.30 22.37 42.14
N MET A 184 7.53 21.27 41.42
CA MET A 184 8.64 20.38 41.82
C MET A 184 9.89 20.76 41.03
N GLU A 185 10.80 21.40 41.76
CA GLU A 185 12.09 21.87 41.29
C GLU A 185 13.22 21.07 41.96
N TYR A 186 13.10 19.73 42.03
CA TYR A 186 14.20 18.73 42.00
C TYR A 186 13.61 17.32 42.02
N GLU A 187 14.28 16.38 41.34
CA GLU A 187 13.85 16.21 39.94
C GLU A 187 13.18 14.88 39.56
N SER A 188 13.61 13.83 40.21
CA SER A 188 14.35 12.90 39.39
C SER A 188 13.53 11.64 39.15
N GLY A 189 13.00 11.24 38.00
CA GLY A 189 12.15 10.03 37.93
C GLY A 189 10.91 9.94 38.88
N SER A 190 10.45 11.05 39.47
CA SER A 190 9.25 11.30 40.29
C SER A 190 7.90 10.93 39.66
N PHE A 191 6.87 10.72 40.50
CA PHE A 191 5.48 10.96 40.11
C PHE A 191 5.05 12.32 40.63
N ILE A 192 4.47 13.14 39.76
CA ILE A 192 4.08 14.52 40.07
C ILE A 192 2.73 14.79 39.40
N ALA A 193 1.74 15.53 39.96
CA ALA A 193 0.43 15.75 39.28
C ALA A 193 -0.33 17.06 39.57
N GLY A 194 -0.82 17.80 38.55
CA GLY A 194 -1.81 18.88 38.77
C GLY A 194 -2.10 19.96 37.70
N GLN A 195 -3.15 20.78 37.92
CA GLN A 195 -3.55 21.90 37.03
C GLN A 195 -2.75 23.19 37.20
N ASN A 196 -2.39 23.79 36.06
CA ASN A 196 -1.46 24.92 35.94
C ASN A 196 -0.13 24.75 36.70
N ASN A 197 0.12 23.53 37.18
CA ASN A 197 1.29 23.27 37.98
C ASN A 197 2.50 23.36 37.07
N ALA A 198 3.52 24.02 37.58
CA ALA A 198 4.90 23.77 37.30
C ALA A 198 5.27 22.31 37.64
N ILE A 199 4.75 21.41 36.80
CA ILE A 199 5.06 19.99 36.78
C ILE A 199 5.58 19.71 35.37
N TYR A 200 6.86 19.90 35.11
CA TYR A 200 8.01 20.05 36.02
C TYR A 200 8.07 19.01 37.16
N THR A 201 8.40 17.79 36.75
CA THR A 201 9.78 17.41 37.00
C THR A 201 10.61 18.41 36.22
N GLU A 202 11.21 19.36 36.92
CA GLU A 202 12.66 19.46 36.77
C GLU A 202 13.15 17.97 36.79
N SER A 203 13.89 17.45 35.81
CA SER A 203 13.88 16.01 35.44
C SER A 203 15.24 15.30 35.21
N GLY A 204 16.37 16.02 35.21
CA GLY A 204 17.66 15.60 34.65
C GLY A 204 18.47 14.58 35.46
N HIS A 205 18.47 14.66 36.79
CA HIS A 205 18.83 13.55 37.67
C HIS A 205 17.83 12.39 37.51
N THR A 206 17.96 11.27 38.24
CA THR A 206 16.98 10.17 38.08
C THR A 206 16.73 9.30 39.34
N TYR A 207 15.49 9.25 39.89
CA TYR A 207 14.98 8.15 40.73
C TYR A 207 14.50 7.03 39.80
N SER A 208 14.33 5.83 40.35
CA SER A 208 14.23 4.58 39.60
C SER A 208 13.08 3.66 40.07
N GLY A 209 11.82 4.11 40.08
CA GLY A 209 11.30 5.33 39.45
C GLY A 209 11.38 5.27 37.92
N SER A 210 11.88 6.34 37.30
CA SER A 210 12.08 6.44 35.84
C SER A 210 10.81 6.14 35.01
N GLY A 211 9.65 6.74 35.28
CA GLY A 211 9.43 7.96 36.08
C GLY A 211 9.22 9.18 35.21
N ASN A 212 9.02 10.34 35.83
CA ASN A 212 8.85 11.64 35.15
C ASN A 212 7.75 11.66 34.09
N LEU A 213 6.69 10.93 34.44
CA LEU A 213 5.34 11.05 33.91
C LEU A 213 4.83 12.46 34.24
N LEU A 214 4.63 13.32 33.23
CA LEU A 214 4.65 14.76 33.47
C LEU A 214 3.56 15.60 32.87
N LEU A 215 2.99 16.52 33.67
CA LEU A 215 1.80 16.35 34.56
C LEU A 215 1.29 17.73 35.09
N GLY A 216 1.41 18.79 34.28
CA GLY A 216 0.99 20.18 34.58
C GLY A 216 -0.18 20.74 33.72
N GLN A 217 -0.34 22.07 33.62
CA GLN A 217 -1.24 22.68 32.61
C GLN A 217 -0.99 24.16 32.18
N SER A 218 -0.07 24.91 32.78
CA SER A 218 1.28 25.15 32.24
C SER A 218 2.13 23.89 32.27
N ASN A 219 2.84 23.56 31.17
CA ASN A 219 2.75 22.19 30.62
C ASN A 219 1.28 21.97 30.16
N THR A 220 0.67 20.83 29.85
CA THR A 220 1.10 19.44 29.62
C THR A 220 1.16 18.49 30.81
N LEU A 221 -0.02 18.12 31.31
CA LEU A 221 -0.67 16.80 31.36
C LEU A 221 -1.55 16.80 32.60
N THR A 222 -2.82 16.41 32.48
CA THR A 222 -3.65 16.13 33.65
C THR A 222 -4.47 14.89 33.34
N LYS A 223 -4.46 13.94 34.28
CA LYS A 223 -4.64 12.51 34.06
C LYS A 223 -6.05 12.05 34.48
N THR A 224 -6.61 11.08 33.76
CA THR A 224 -7.84 10.36 34.16
C THR A 224 -7.72 8.84 33.97
N ALA A 225 -8.47 8.10 34.78
CA ALA A 225 -8.56 6.63 34.81
C ALA A 225 -7.27 5.85 35.16
N ASN A 226 -6.29 5.74 34.27
CA ASN A 226 -5.14 4.83 34.45
C ASN A 226 -3.81 5.57 34.58
N GLY A 227 -2.85 4.93 35.26
CA GLY A 227 -1.47 5.40 35.34
C GLY A 227 -0.81 5.37 33.96
N PRO A 228 -0.42 6.50 33.37
CA PRO A 228 0.22 6.50 32.07
C PRO A 228 1.68 6.02 32.22
N ASN A 229 1.85 4.70 32.30
CA ASN A 229 3.15 4.08 32.50
C ASN A 229 4.01 4.30 31.24
N GLY A 230 5.28 4.69 31.43
CA GLY A 230 6.18 5.05 30.32
C GLY A 230 5.67 6.22 29.45
N THR A 231 4.72 7.02 29.94
CA THR A 231 4.09 8.09 29.17
C THR A 231 4.80 9.40 29.40
N ILE A 232 5.07 10.09 28.30
CA ILE A 232 6.03 11.20 28.23
C ILE A 232 5.34 12.33 27.48
N LEU A 233 4.87 13.36 28.21
CA LEU A 233 4.39 14.60 27.60
C LEU A 233 5.46 15.68 27.68
N ILE A 234 5.85 16.20 26.51
CA ILE A 234 6.92 17.19 26.35
C ILE A 234 6.44 18.31 25.43
N GLY A 235 6.24 19.51 25.98
CA GLY A 235 5.89 20.72 25.23
C GLY A 235 4.41 21.13 25.29
N THR A 236 4.11 22.40 25.00
CA THR A 236 2.93 23.14 25.49
C THR A 236 1.57 22.68 24.96
N TYR A 237 0.54 22.62 25.83
CA TYR A 237 -0.80 22.13 25.50
C TYR A 237 -0.82 20.71 24.90
N ASN A 238 0.20 19.91 25.20
CA ASN A 238 0.14 18.49 24.88
C ASN A 238 -0.73 17.82 25.93
N GLU A 239 -1.65 17.01 25.45
CA GLU A 239 -2.74 16.43 26.21
C GLU A 239 -2.74 14.94 25.88
N THR A 240 -2.71 14.09 26.92
CA THR A 240 -3.02 12.67 26.77
C THR A 240 -3.75 12.18 28.00
N SER A 241 -4.73 11.33 27.74
CA SER A 241 -5.39 10.46 28.71
C SER A 241 -4.73 9.08 28.80
N ASP A 242 -3.77 8.78 27.91
CA ASP A 242 -3.51 7.41 27.47
C ASP A 242 -2.15 6.86 27.91
N SER A 243 -2.05 5.54 28.08
CA SER A 243 -0.86 4.84 28.56
C SER A 243 0.12 4.45 27.44
N GLY A 244 1.42 4.45 27.74
CA GLY A 244 2.48 4.26 26.75
C GLY A 244 2.53 5.38 25.69
N ALA A 245 1.83 6.49 25.93
CA ALA A 245 1.68 7.57 24.96
C ALA A 245 2.81 8.58 25.10
N ILE A 246 3.39 9.01 23.98
CA ILE A 246 4.55 9.90 23.97
C ILE A 246 4.22 11.10 23.07
N ALA A 247 3.67 12.19 23.63
CA ALA A 247 3.43 13.42 22.86
C ALA A 247 4.55 14.45 23.04
N ILE A 248 5.19 14.79 21.92
CA ILE A 248 6.31 15.72 21.85
C ILE A 248 5.98 16.82 20.83
N GLY A 249 5.90 18.08 21.26
CA GLY A 249 5.55 19.21 20.39
C GLY A 249 4.58 20.20 21.02
N ARG A 250 3.55 20.65 20.29
CA ARG A 250 2.56 21.62 20.80
C ARG A 250 1.12 21.27 20.42
N GLY A 251 0.22 21.30 21.39
CA GLY A 251 -1.21 21.08 21.18
C GLY A 251 -1.58 19.63 20.85
N ASN A 252 -0.67 18.69 21.03
CA ASN A 252 -0.82 17.32 20.55
C ASN A 252 -1.76 16.50 21.45
N LEU A 253 -2.65 15.73 20.82
CA LEU A 253 -3.49 14.72 21.44
C LEU A 253 -2.79 13.37 21.28
N ALA A 254 -2.01 12.97 22.28
CA ALA A 254 -1.33 11.68 22.30
C ALA A 254 -2.32 10.54 22.59
N GLN A 255 -2.13 9.41 21.93
CA GLN A 255 -2.98 8.22 22.05
C GLN A 255 -2.21 7.02 22.61
N ALA A 256 -2.95 6.02 23.10
CA ALA A 256 -2.41 4.80 23.68
C ALA A 256 -1.36 4.15 22.77
N GLU A 257 -0.23 3.77 23.36
CA GLU A 257 0.91 3.12 22.68
C GLU A 257 1.43 3.89 21.43
N THR A 258 1.07 5.17 21.30
CA THR A 258 1.34 6.00 20.12
C THR A 258 2.38 7.07 20.42
N ILE A 259 3.46 7.07 19.65
CA ILE A 259 4.40 8.20 19.59
C ILE A 259 3.76 9.30 18.74
N THR A 260 3.55 10.47 19.30
CA THR A 260 2.79 11.58 18.71
C THR A 260 3.67 12.83 18.65
N LEU A 261 4.06 13.26 17.46
CA LEU A 261 5.04 14.32 17.24
C LEU A 261 4.40 15.55 16.58
N GLY A 262 5.03 16.72 16.71
CA GLY A 262 4.74 17.88 15.86
C GLY A 262 3.69 18.85 16.43
N HIS A 263 2.74 19.30 15.61
CA HIS A 263 1.78 20.35 15.96
C HIS A 263 0.34 19.91 15.75
N PHE A 264 -0.47 20.09 16.79
CA PHE A 264 -1.93 19.97 16.74
C PHE A 264 -2.41 18.74 15.94
N ASN A 265 -1.90 17.56 16.26
CA ASN A 265 -2.27 16.34 15.54
C ASN A 265 -3.79 16.06 15.66
N ALA A 266 -4.33 15.36 14.66
CA ALA A 266 -5.60 14.67 14.74
C ALA A 266 -5.40 13.25 15.30
N THR A 267 -6.43 12.69 15.92
CA THR A 267 -6.42 11.31 16.46
C THR A 267 -6.73 10.29 15.36
N VAL A 268 -6.04 9.14 15.35
CA VAL A 268 -6.24 8.06 14.39
C VAL A 268 -6.22 6.70 15.10
N SER A 269 -7.34 5.99 15.05
CA SER A 269 -7.50 4.67 15.66
C SER A 269 -6.47 3.67 15.15
N GLY A 270 -5.75 3.03 16.06
CA GLY A 270 -4.74 2.00 15.74
C GLY A 270 -3.41 2.56 15.23
N ALA A 271 -3.10 3.84 15.46
CA ALA A 271 -1.78 4.37 15.21
C ALA A 271 -0.70 3.80 16.17
N THR A 272 0.55 3.89 15.74
CA THR A 272 1.76 3.67 16.57
C THR A 272 2.72 4.86 16.47
N LEU A 273 2.70 5.59 15.35
CA LEU A 273 3.36 6.87 15.16
C LEU A 273 2.41 7.84 14.47
N ILE A 274 2.31 9.07 14.97
CA ILE A 274 1.61 10.20 14.35
C ILE A 274 2.57 11.40 14.30
N VAL A 275 2.57 12.15 13.19
CA VAL A 275 3.22 13.45 13.09
C VAL A 275 2.16 14.49 12.70
N GLY A 276 1.78 15.33 13.66
CA GLY A 276 0.83 16.42 13.48
C GLY A 276 1.41 17.61 12.73
N ASN A 277 0.60 18.20 11.85
CA ASN A 277 0.91 19.43 11.11
C ASN A 277 -0.26 20.44 11.13
N GLY A 278 -1.14 20.34 12.12
CA GLY A 278 -2.25 21.27 12.32
C GLY A 278 -1.81 22.67 12.74
N THR A 279 -2.75 23.60 12.75
CA THR A 279 -2.49 25.04 12.96
C THR A 279 -3.02 25.59 14.29
N SER A 280 -4.04 24.98 14.89
CA SER A 280 -4.59 25.36 16.19
C SER A 280 -5.17 24.15 16.94
N THR A 281 -5.55 24.34 18.22
CA THR A 281 -6.21 23.29 19.02
C THR A 281 -7.61 22.91 18.51
N SER A 282 -8.21 23.73 17.64
CA SER A 282 -9.56 23.54 17.08
C SER A 282 -9.63 22.28 16.22
N SER A 283 -10.71 21.51 16.34
CA SER A 283 -10.84 20.20 15.67
C SER A 283 -10.73 20.25 14.14
N GLY A 284 -11.16 21.34 13.49
CA GLY A 284 -11.01 21.54 12.04
C GLY A 284 -9.60 21.96 11.60
N ASP A 285 -8.77 22.45 12.52
CA ASP A 285 -7.39 22.88 12.26
C ASP A 285 -6.35 21.76 12.54
N ARG A 286 -6.79 20.66 13.17
CA ARG A 286 -5.95 19.50 13.50
C ARG A 286 -5.73 18.61 12.29
N SER A 287 -4.48 18.29 11.99
CA SER A 287 -4.11 17.42 10.85
C SER A 287 -2.81 16.67 11.10
N ASN A 288 -2.60 15.60 10.33
CA ASN A 288 -1.44 14.71 10.43
C ASN A 288 -0.72 14.63 9.08
N ALA A 289 0.59 14.90 9.04
CA ALA A 289 1.41 14.75 7.85
C ALA A 289 1.82 13.29 7.61
N LEU A 290 2.01 12.53 8.69
CA LEU A 290 2.38 11.12 8.71
C LEU A 290 1.57 10.39 9.78
N VAL A 291 1.11 9.18 9.46
CA VAL A 291 0.57 8.21 10.42
C VAL A 291 1.11 6.83 10.05
N VAL A 292 1.62 6.09 11.05
CA VAL A 292 1.91 4.65 10.94
C VAL A 292 0.88 3.93 11.80
N LEU A 293 0.25 2.89 11.23
CA LEU A 293 -0.73 2.06 11.91
C LEU A 293 -0.11 0.75 12.42
N ASN A 294 -0.70 0.18 13.46
CA ASN A 294 -0.26 -1.06 14.12
C ASN A 294 -0.28 -2.29 13.21
N ASN A 295 -1.01 -2.25 12.09
CA ASN A 295 -0.99 -3.27 11.05
C ASN A 295 0.14 -3.10 10.00
N GLY A 296 1.02 -2.11 10.17
CA GLY A 296 2.12 -1.80 9.27
C GLY A 296 1.80 -0.82 8.14
N ASN A 297 0.55 -0.38 7.99
CA ASN A 297 0.18 0.62 6.98
C ASN A 297 0.77 2.00 7.32
N VAL A 298 1.20 2.74 6.30
CA VAL A 298 1.69 4.12 6.42
C VAL A 298 0.81 5.05 5.58
N VAL A 299 0.29 6.12 6.21
CA VAL A 299 -0.51 7.16 5.57
C VAL A 299 0.28 8.47 5.59
N ILE A 300 0.37 9.13 4.44
CA ILE A 300 1.11 10.39 4.28
C ILE A 300 0.19 11.42 3.64
N SER A 301 -0.08 12.52 4.36
CA SER A 301 -0.96 13.60 3.88
C SER A 301 -0.16 14.65 3.14
N GLY A 302 0.20 14.34 1.89
CA GLY A 302 0.95 15.24 1.01
C GLY A 302 1.83 14.46 0.04
N SER A 303 3.05 14.95 -0.16
CA SER A 303 4.09 14.29 -0.95
C SER A 303 5.26 13.84 -0.08
N LEU A 304 5.52 12.54 -0.04
CA LEU A 304 6.82 12.03 0.41
C LEU A 304 7.86 12.32 -0.69
N THR A 305 9.07 12.67 -0.27
CA THR A 305 10.24 12.85 -1.16
C THR A 305 11.42 12.06 -0.59
N VAL A 306 12.03 11.21 -1.41
CA VAL A 306 13.20 10.37 -1.06
C VAL A 306 14.31 10.64 -2.08
N GLY A 307 15.51 10.97 -1.60
CA GLY A 307 16.66 11.27 -2.46
C GLY A 307 16.47 12.47 -3.41
N GLY A 308 15.52 13.36 -3.12
CA GLY A 308 15.13 14.49 -3.99
C GLY A 308 13.99 14.19 -4.97
N TYR A 309 13.55 12.93 -5.09
CA TYR A 309 12.44 12.52 -5.95
C TYR A 309 11.17 12.31 -5.15
N SER A 310 10.01 12.70 -5.68
CA SER A 310 8.73 12.36 -5.02
C SER A 310 8.55 10.85 -5.03
N ALA A 311 8.22 10.27 -3.87
CA ALA A 311 8.23 8.83 -3.61
C ALA A 311 6.85 8.26 -3.25
N VAL A 312 5.96 9.07 -2.68
CA VAL A 312 4.54 8.75 -2.47
C VAL A 312 3.72 10.03 -2.59
N THR A 313 2.65 9.97 -3.37
CA THR A 313 1.47 10.84 -3.27
C THR A 313 0.24 9.92 -3.37
N THR A 314 -0.97 10.36 -3.00
CA THR A 314 -2.19 9.60 -3.35
C THR A 314 -2.40 9.47 -4.87
N ASN A 315 -1.69 10.29 -5.64
CA ASN A 315 -1.61 10.27 -7.10
C ASN A 315 -0.40 9.45 -7.63
N TYR A 316 0.30 8.64 -6.82
CA TYR A 316 1.56 8.03 -7.25
C TYR A 316 1.39 7.05 -8.42
N LEU A 317 0.39 6.18 -8.34
CA LEU A 317 0.06 5.18 -9.38
C LEU A 317 -0.43 5.82 -10.69
N SER A 318 -1.13 6.95 -10.62
CA SER A 318 -1.65 7.69 -11.79
C SER A 318 -0.61 8.63 -12.41
N THR A 319 0.30 9.18 -11.61
CA THR A 319 1.17 10.32 -11.99
C THR A 319 2.63 9.92 -12.22
N ASN A 320 3.18 8.98 -11.45
CA ASN A 320 4.62 8.65 -11.49
C ASN A 320 4.99 7.51 -12.47
N LYS A 321 4.14 7.27 -13.49
CA LYS A 321 4.48 6.52 -14.72
C LYS A 321 5.10 5.12 -14.55
N TYR A 322 4.94 4.45 -13.41
CA TYR A 322 5.37 3.05 -13.25
C TYR A 322 4.67 2.09 -14.22
N LEU A 323 3.47 2.46 -14.68
CA LEU A 323 2.70 1.85 -15.76
C LEU A 323 2.71 2.69 -17.06
N LYS A 324 3.68 3.59 -17.27
CA LYS A 324 3.83 4.46 -18.46
C LYS A 324 5.30 4.70 -18.83
N GLN A 325 6.08 3.63 -18.99
CA GLN A 325 7.54 3.73 -19.19
C GLN A 325 7.88 4.01 -20.67
N ALA A 326 8.76 4.98 -20.90
CA ALA A 326 9.30 5.34 -22.21
C ALA A 326 10.84 5.22 -22.18
N TRP A 327 11.41 4.29 -22.95
CA TRP A 327 12.83 3.96 -22.95
C TRP A 327 13.39 3.88 -24.38
N GLY A 328 14.15 4.90 -24.78
CA GLY A 328 14.76 5.01 -26.11
C GLY A 328 14.88 6.47 -26.55
N SER A 329 15.73 6.73 -27.53
CA SER A 329 15.84 8.06 -28.15
C SER A 329 14.54 8.40 -28.87
N GLY A 330 13.85 9.46 -28.44
CA GLY A 330 12.53 9.83 -28.99
C GLY A 330 11.38 8.88 -28.60
N ALA A 331 11.57 7.96 -27.65
CA ALA A 331 10.49 7.11 -27.15
C ALA A 331 9.43 7.93 -26.38
N THR A 332 8.14 7.65 -26.58
CA THR A 332 7.04 8.41 -25.97
C THR A 332 5.89 7.52 -25.46
N THR A 333 5.42 7.83 -24.24
CA THR A 333 4.14 7.34 -23.70
C THR A 333 3.18 8.51 -23.57
N ASN A 334 2.34 8.69 -24.59
CA ASN A 334 1.33 9.76 -24.65
C ASN A 334 -0.01 9.29 -24.07
N GLY A 335 -0.87 10.25 -23.71
CA GLY A 335 -2.24 9.99 -23.26
C GLY A 335 -2.33 8.92 -22.17
N THR A 336 -2.83 7.74 -22.56
CA THR A 336 -3.09 6.59 -21.68
C THR A 336 -2.26 5.33 -21.99
N GLY A 337 -1.27 5.44 -22.87
CA GLY A 337 -0.36 4.34 -23.24
C GLY A 337 0.53 3.86 -22.10
N LEU A 338 0.83 2.56 -22.06
CA LEU A 338 1.50 1.91 -20.93
C LEU A 338 3.01 1.75 -21.10
N LEU A 339 3.48 1.49 -22.32
CA LEU A 339 4.86 1.09 -22.53
C LEU A 339 5.35 1.48 -23.92
N ALA A 340 6.50 2.14 -23.99
CA ALA A 340 7.24 2.42 -25.21
C ALA A 340 8.72 2.07 -24.99
N ILE A 341 9.22 1.01 -25.62
CA ILE A 341 10.63 0.59 -25.54
C ILE A 341 11.21 0.55 -26.96
N GLY A 342 12.31 1.26 -27.19
CA GLY A 342 12.97 1.37 -28.48
C GLY A 342 13.04 2.82 -28.96
N ASP A 343 14.05 3.13 -29.77
CA ASP A 343 14.20 4.45 -30.39
C ASP A 343 12.98 4.75 -31.29
N TRP A 344 12.36 5.92 -31.10
CA TRP A 344 11.11 6.34 -31.74
C TRP A 344 9.87 5.46 -31.47
N ALA A 345 9.89 4.60 -30.44
CA ALA A 345 8.70 3.88 -30.00
C ALA A 345 7.64 4.85 -29.45
N SER A 346 6.39 4.78 -29.93
CA SER A 346 5.26 5.56 -29.44
C SER A 346 4.11 4.66 -28.98
N SER A 347 3.60 4.92 -27.78
CA SER A 347 2.42 4.27 -27.22
C SER A 347 1.46 5.33 -26.66
N GLU A 348 0.30 5.50 -27.30
CA GLU A 348 -0.62 6.63 -27.03
C GLU A 348 -2.01 6.20 -26.53
N GLY A 349 -2.44 4.99 -26.88
CA GLY A 349 -3.79 4.48 -26.63
C GLY A 349 -4.02 3.99 -25.19
N SER A 350 -5.26 3.92 -24.73
CA SER A 350 -5.53 3.32 -23.42
C SER A 350 -5.13 1.85 -23.40
N SER A 351 -4.23 1.48 -22.50
CA SER A 351 -3.65 0.13 -22.40
C SER A 351 -2.67 -0.29 -23.51
N SER A 352 -2.24 0.61 -24.41
CA SER A 352 -1.35 0.24 -25.53
C SER A 352 0.10 -0.06 -25.10
N ILE A 353 0.79 -0.89 -25.90
CA ILE A 353 2.19 -1.30 -25.69
C ILE A 353 2.97 -1.25 -27.01
N ALA A 354 4.12 -0.59 -27.02
CA ALA A 354 5.05 -0.48 -28.14
C ALA A 354 6.46 -0.94 -27.73
N ILE A 355 7.05 -1.92 -28.43
CA ILE A 355 8.35 -2.54 -28.09
C ILE A 355 9.16 -2.80 -29.38
N GLY A 356 9.90 -1.81 -29.85
CA GLY A 356 10.79 -1.89 -31.01
C GLY A 356 11.15 -0.51 -31.55
N HIS A 357 12.22 -0.43 -32.35
CA HIS A 357 12.55 0.81 -33.07
C HIS A 357 11.38 1.22 -34.00
N GLY A 358 11.00 2.49 -33.98
CA GLY A 358 9.92 3.02 -34.83
C GLY A 358 8.53 2.39 -34.61
N THR A 359 8.28 1.76 -33.45
CA THR A 359 6.98 1.13 -33.16
C THR A 359 5.89 2.15 -32.85
N GLY A 360 4.65 1.88 -33.26
CA GLY A 360 3.49 2.72 -32.95
C GLY A 360 2.32 1.90 -32.42
N ALA A 361 1.84 2.23 -31.21
CA ALA A 361 0.69 1.57 -30.59
C ALA A 361 -0.35 2.59 -30.12
N THR A 362 -1.58 2.51 -30.63
CA THR A 362 -2.72 3.35 -30.22
C THR A 362 -3.95 2.47 -29.92
N SER A 363 -5.06 3.08 -29.47
CA SER A 363 -6.35 2.41 -29.20
C SER A 363 -6.37 1.19 -28.24
N GLY A 364 -5.24 0.85 -27.61
CA GLY A 364 -5.07 -0.36 -26.79
C GLY A 364 -4.41 -1.53 -27.52
N GLY A 365 -3.90 -1.31 -28.74
CA GLY A 365 -3.14 -2.29 -29.49
C GLY A 365 -1.72 -2.53 -28.95
N ILE A 366 -1.09 -3.59 -29.46
CA ILE A 366 0.22 -4.09 -29.04
C ILE A 366 1.14 -4.19 -30.27
N ALA A 367 2.19 -3.35 -30.34
CA ALA A 367 3.17 -3.34 -31.43
C ALA A 367 4.55 -3.81 -30.92
N ILE A 368 5.14 -4.83 -31.57
CA ILE A 368 6.41 -5.45 -31.13
C ILE A 368 7.33 -5.69 -32.35
N GLY A 369 8.62 -5.37 -32.21
CA GLY A 369 9.62 -5.48 -33.28
C GLY A 369 9.71 -4.22 -34.15
N ASP A 370 10.80 -4.09 -34.92
CA ASP A 370 11.09 -2.92 -35.76
C ASP A 370 9.90 -2.53 -36.66
N ALA A 371 9.58 -1.23 -36.69
CA ALA A 371 8.53 -0.61 -37.51
C ALA A 371 7.12 -1.25 -37.44
N ALA A 372 6.76 -1.93 -36.34
CA ALA A 372 5.42 -2.49 -36.15
C ALA A 372 4.39 -1.41 -35.73
N GLY A 373 3.19 -1.45 -36.32
CA GLY A 373 2.10 -0.50 -36.06
C GLY A 373 0.78 -1.18 -35.69
N ALA A 374 0.24 -0.91 -34.49
CA ALA A 374 -1.06 -1.41 -34.03
C ALA A 374 -1.96 -0.25 -33.61
N SER A 375 -2.98 0.09 -34.40
CA SER A 375 -3.73 1.35 -34.25
C SER A 375 -5.20 1.22 -33.81
N ALA A 376 -5.66 0.00 -33.56
CA ALA A 376 -7.07 -0.32 -33.35
C ALA A 376 -7.30 -1.06 -32.02
N VAL A 377 -8.55 -1.21 -31.60
CA VAL A 377 -8.90 -1.73 -30.28
C VAL A 377 -8.49 -3.19 -30.16
N GLY A 378 -7.51 -3.46 -29.31
CA GLY A 378 -6.99 -4.81 -29.10
C GLY A 378 -6.24 -5.41 -30.30
N SER A 379 -5.85 -4.62 -31.31
CA SER A 379 -5.08 -5.12 -32.45
C SER A 379 -3.62 -5.41 -32.06
N MET A 380 -2.96 -6.35 -32.75
CA MET A 380 -1.60 -6.76 -32.42
C MET A 380 -0.72 -6.88 -33.67
N ALA A 381 0.40 -6.16 -33.66
CA ALA A 381 1.36 -6.10 -34.76
C ALA A 381 2.76 -6.58 -34.33
N ILE A 382 3.36 -7.50 -35.09
CA ILE A 382 4.67 -8.09 -34.80
C ILE A 382 5.59 -7.99 -36.03
N GLN A 383 6.79 -7.44 -35.85
CA GLN A 383 7.89 -7.37 -36.83
C GLN A 383 7.48 -6.73 -38.16
N ALA A 384 7.66 -5.41 -38.30
CA ALA A 384 7.38 -4.61 -39.49
C ALA A 384 5.96 -4.80 -40.08
N SER A 385 5.00 -5.16 -39.22
CA SER A 385 3.62 -5.45 -39.60
C SER A 385 2.65 -4.37 -39.13
N ASN A 386 1.47 -4.32 -39.74
CA ASN A 386 0.45 -3.31 -39.49
C ASN A 386 -0.89 -3.96 -39.13
N ALA A 387 -1.43 -3.67 -37.96
CA ALA A 387 -2.70 -4.18 -37.45
C ALA A 387 -3.67 -3.02 -37.19
N PHE A 388 -4.50 -2.69 -38.18
CA PHE A 388 -5.29 -1.46 -38.25
C PHE A 388 -6.80 -1.65 -38.11
N GLY A 389 -7.30 -2.89 -38.08
CA GLY A 389 -8.70 -3.22 -37.77
C GLY A 389 -8.87 -3.64 -36.31
N ASP A 390 -10.05 -3.45 -35.74
CA ASP A 390 -10.34 -3.84 -34.35
C ASP A 390 -10.14 -5.35 -34.16
N TYR A 391 -9.44 -5.74 -33.11
CA TYR A 391 -9.01 -7.12 -32.83
C TYR A 391 -8.18 -7.81 -33.93
N SER A 392 -7.62 -7.08 -34.90
CA SER A 392 -6.82 -7.68 -35.98
C SER A 392 -5.41 -8.08 -35.54
N PHE A 393 -4.84 -9.10 -36.19
CA PHE A 393 -3.48 -9.60 -35.94
C PHE A 393 -2.62 -9.50 -37.20
N ALA A 394 -1.39 -8.99 -37.08
CA ALA A 394 -0.43 -8.88 -38.17
C ALA A 394 0.97 -9.31 -37.70
N ALA A 395 1.58 -10.31 -38.34
CA ALA A 395 2.96 -10.73 -38.03
C ALA A 395 3.85 -10.93 -39.26
N GLY A 396 5.14 -10.59 -39.14
CA GLY A 396 6.18 -10.80 -40.15
C GLY A 396 5.94 -10.04 -41.47
N GLY A 397 6.07 -8.71 -41.45
CA GLY A 397 5.96 -7.85 -42.64
C GLY A 397 4.58 -7.79 -43.29
N SER A 398 3.51 -8.07 -42.54
CA SER A 398 2.14 -8.23 -43.06
C SER A 398 1.22 -7.05 -42.70
N ASN A 399 0.02 -7.00 -43.28
CA ASN A 399 -0.93 -5.90 -43.07
C ASN A 399 -2.37 -6.40 -42.91
N SER A 400 -3.00 -6.12 -41.78
CA SER A 400 -4.33 -6.61 -41.37
C SER A 400 -5.22 -5.42 -41.02
N THR A 401 -6.02 -4.95 -41.98
CA THR A 401 -6.80 -3.70 -41.85
C THR A 401 -8.31 -3.90 -41.72
N GLY A 402 -8.81 -5.12 -41.89
CA GLY A 402 -10.20 -5.46 -41.57
C GLY A 402 -10.37 -5.81 -40.09
N ASP A 403 -11.55 -5.57 -39.53
CA ASP A 403 -11.83 -5.96 -38.15
C ASP A 403 -11.82 -7.49 -38.02
N TYR A 404 -11.28 -8.02 -36.92
CA TYR A 404 -11.05 -9.45 -36.68
C TYR A 404 -10.16 -10.16 -37.72
N SER A 405 -9.49 -9.43 -38.63
CA SER A 405 -8.66 -10.04 -39.66
C SER A 405 -7.31 -10.54 -39.13
N SER A 406 -6.66 -11.44 -39.86
CA SER A 406 -5.36 -12.01 -39.48
C SER A 406 -4.43 -12.16 -40.68
N ALA A 407 -3.27 -11.49 -40.63
CA ALA A 407 -2.27 -11.45 -41.69
C ALA A 407 -0.91 -11.95 -41.19
N LEU A 408 -0.25 -12.81 -41.96
CA LEU A 408 1.01 -13.47 -41.57
C LEU A 408 2.01 -13.51 -42.74
N SER A 409 3.30 -13.28 -42.45
CA SER A 409 4.41 -13.50 -43.40
C SER A 409 4.21 -12.78 -44.74
N GLY A 410 4.01 -11.45 -44.71
CA GLY A 410 3.73 -10.65 -45.91
C GLY A 410 2.31 -10.74 -46.47
N GLY A 411 1.38 -11.43 -45.79
CA GLY A 411 -0.04 -11.42 -46.16
C GLY A 411 -0.70 -10.04 -46.00
N TYR A 412 -1.80 -9.83 -46.72
CA TYR A 412 -2.65 -8.63 -46.69
C TYR A 412 -4.12 -9.02 -46.49
N ALA A 413 -4.70 -8.67 -45.34
CA ALA A 413 -6.09 -8.99 -44.98
C ALA A 413 -6.90 -7.71 -44.68
N PRO A 414 -7.36 -6.99 -45.72
CA PRO A 414 -8.24 -5.83 -45.55
C PRO A 414 -9.72 -6.17 -45.35
N GLY A 415 -10.17 -7.39 -45.67
CA GLY A 415 -11.55 -7.83 -45.42
C GLY A 415 -11.81 -8.10 -43.93
N THR A 416 -13.02 -7.80 -43.45
CA THR A 416 -13.47 -8.17 -42.09
C THR A 416 -13.41 -9.69 -41.90
N ALA A 417 -12.86 -10.15 -40.78
CA ALA A 417 -12.60 -11.56 -40.46
C ALA A 417 -11.75 -12.33 -41.51
N ALA A 418 -11.06 -11.63 -42.42
CA ALA A 418 -10.29 -12.25 -43.49
C ALA A 418 -8.93 -12.79 -43.00
N PHE A 419 -8.44 -13.86 -43.63
CA PHE A 419 -7.20 -14.55 -43.26
C PHE A 419 -6.20 -14.58 -44.43
N ALA A 420 -5.01 -13.99 -44.25
CA ALA A 420 -3.99 -13.87 -45.29
C ALA A 420 -2.61 -14.39 -44.83
N VAL A 421 -1.99 -15.30 -45.58
CA VAL A 421 -0.69 -15.90 -45.20
C VAL A 421 0.26 -16.00 -46.39
N ALA A 422 1.55 -15.70 -46.15
CA ALA A 422 2.64 -15.93 -47.11
C ALA A 422 2.48 -15.19 -48.45
N GLY A 423 2.10 -13.91 -48.38
CA GLY A 423 1.86 -13.05 -49.54
C GLY A 423 0.41 -12.98 -50.02
N GLY A 424 -0.52 -13.69 -49.37
CA GLY A 424 -1.92 -13.77 -49.78
C GLY A 424 -2.67 -12.45 -49.62
N GLN A 425 -3.71 -12.26 -50.42
CA GLN A 425 -4.54 -11.04 -50.43
C GLN A 425 -6.01 -11.40 -50.21
N ALA A 426 -6.53 -11.15 -49.00
CA ALA A 426 -7.87 -11.55 -48.57
C ALA A 426 -8.78 -10.30 -48.43
N TYR A 427 -9.43 -9.92 -49.52
CA TYR A 427 -10.21 -8.67 -49.63
C TYR A 427 -11.67 -8.80 -49.22
N GLY A 428 -12.33 -9.92 -49.49
CA GLY A 428 -13.75 -10.14 -49.12
C GLY A 428 -13.95 -10.42 -47.63
N GLU A 429 -15.16 -10.22 -47.11
CA GLU A 429 -15.52 -10.58 -45.74
C GLU A 429 -15.34 -12.09 -45.52
N ALA A 430 -14.72 -12.50 -44.41
CA ALA A 430 -14.38 -13.89 -44.08
C ALA A 430 -13.59 -14.65 -45.17
N SER A 431 -12.95 -13.95 -46.11
CA SER A 431 -12.17 -14.56 -47.18
C SER A 431 -10.84 -15.15 -46.68
N THR A 432 -10.30 -16.15 -47.39
CA THR A 432 -9.03 -16.80 -47.04
C THR A 432 -8.09 -16.80 -48.24
N ALA A 433 -6.89 -16.23 -48.06
CA ALA A 433 -5.85 -16.14 -49.07
C ALA A 433 -4.52 -16.73 -48.56
N LEU A 434 -4.05 -17.81 -49.18
CA LEU A 434 -2.84 -18.52 -48.77
C LEU A 434 -1.81 -18.57 -49.91
N SER A 435 -0.53 -18.40 -49.56
CA SER A 435 0.54 -18.16 -50.53
C SER A 435 0.19 -16.93 -51.38
N ALA A 436 0.64 -16.81 -52.62
CA ALA A 436 0.35 -15.63 -53.46
C ALA A 436 -1.15 -15.41 -53.85
N GLY A 437 -2.09 -16.22 -53.37
CA GLY A 437 -3.51 -16.20 -53.80
C GLY A 437 -4.26 -14.90 -53.47
N THR A 438 -5.29 -14.59 -54.27
CA THR A 438 -6.13 -13.39 -54.14
C THR A 438 -7.61 -13.76 -54.00
N ALA A 439 -8.23 -13.52 -52.85
CA ALA A 439 -9.64 -13.79 -52.59
C ALA A 439 -10.41 -12.46 -52.49
N ASN A 440 -11.21 -12.14 -53.51
CA ASN A 440 -11.98 -10.90 -53.60
C ASN A 440 -13.44 -11.04 -53.15
N GLY A 441 -14.05 -12.21 -53.35
CA GLY A 441 -15.45 -12.46 -52.95
C GLY A 441 -15.61 -12.75 -51.45
N ASP A 442 -16.78 -12.46 -50.90
CA ASP A 442 -17.10 -12.75 -49.50
C ASP A 442 -17.13 -14.27 -49.24
N GLY A 443 -16.38 -14.75 -48.27
CA GLY A 443 -16.16 -16.16 -47.98
C GLY A 443 -15.33 -16.91 -49.04
N ALA A 444 -14.72 -16.21 -50.00
CA ALA A 444 -13.93 -16.84 -51.06
C ALA A 444 -12.59 -17.38 -50.55
N ILE A 445 -12.09 -18.45 -51.18
CA ILE A 445 -10.87 -19.15 -50.79
C ILE A 445 -9.89 -19.22 -51.97
N ALA A 446 -8.78 -18.50 -51.88
CA ALA A 446 -7.71 -18.49 -52.87
C ALA A 446 -6.41 -19.08 -52.28
N ILE A 447 -6.05 -20.30 -52.69
CA ILE A 447 -4.81 -20.96 -52.25
C ILE A 447 -3.89 -21.07 -53.46
N GLY A 448 -2.93 -20.15 -53.56
CA GLY A 448 -2.00 -20.08 -54.68
C GLY A 448 -1.02 -21.25 -54.70
N GLY A 449 -0.69 -21.74 -55.90
CA GLY A 449 0.61 -22.36 -56.14
C GLY A 449 1.54 -21.32 -56.78
N VAL A 450 2.74 -21.19 -56.23
CA VAL A 450 3.73 -20.20 -56.69
C VAL A 450 4.64 -20.85 -57.72
N ASP A 451 4.57 -20.37 -58.96
CA ASP A 451 5.73 -20.39 -59.84
C ASP A 451 6.67 -19.26 -59.41
N VAL A 452 7.89 -19.64 -59.02
CA VAL A 452 8.91 -18.78 -58.39
C VAL A 452 9.33 -17.62 -59.29
N LEU A 453 9.05 -17.69 -60.59
CA LEU A 453 9.54 -16.76 -61.60
C LEU A 453 8.51 -15.69 -62.05
N SER A 454 7.23 -15.82 -61.73
CA SER A 454 6.17 -15.10 -62.46
C SER A 454 5.09 -14.39 -61.62
N TYR A 455 5.01 -14.63 -60.31
CA TYR A 455 4.05 -13.98 -59.38
C TYR A 455 2.55 -14.11 -59.72
N ILE A 456 2.16 -14.89 -60.75
CA ILE A 456 0.75 -15.08 -61.09
C ILE A 456 0.14 -16.18 -60.21
N ALA A 457 -0.94 -15.85 -59.52
CA ALA A 457 -1.56 -16.70 -58.51
C ALA A 457 -3.01 -17.09 -58.86
N ASN A 458 -3.64 -17.85 -57.97
CA ASN A 458 -5.05 -18.20 -58.06
C ASN A 458 -5.92 -17.05 -57.53
N THR A 459 -7.02 -16.75 -58.22
CA THR A 459 -7.95 -15.67 -57.89
C THR A 459 -9.35 -16.21 -57.66
N ALA A 460 -9.99 -15.85 -56.55
CA ALA A 460 -11.37 -16.21 -56.22
C ALA A 460 -12.21 -14.93 -56.12
N GLU A 461 -12.92 -14.57 -57.21
CA GLU A 461 -13.65 -13.30 -57.32
C GLU A 461 -15.12 -13.37 -56.90
N GLY A 462 -15.79 -14.52 -57.09
CA GLY A 462 -17.19 -14.70 -56.68
C GLY A 462 -17.35 -15.04 -55.20
N ASP A 463 -18.45 -14.61 -54.58
CA ASP A 463 -18.74 -14.94 -53.17
C ASP A 463 -18.74 -16.47 -52.95
N GLY A 464 -18.04 -16.94 -51.91
CA GLY A 464 -17.88 -18.35 -51.60
C GLY A 464 -17.22 -19.18 -52.72
N SER A 465 -16.54 -18.54 -53.68
CA SER A 465 -15.80 -19.25 -54.73
C SER A 465 -14.44 -19.75 -54.23
N VAL A 466 -13.89 -20.76 -54.91
CA VAL A 466 -12.71 -21.50 -54.45
C VAL A 466 -11.73 -21.70 -55.60
N ALA A 467 -10.54 -21.09 -55.51
CA ALA A 467 -9.48 -21.21 -56.52
C ALA A 467 -8.20 -21.76 -55.86
N ILE A 468 -7.91 -23.05 -56.07
CA ILE A 468 -6.89 -23.77 -55.27
C ILE A 468 -5.93 -24.61 -56.11
N GLY A 469 -4.67 -24.67 -55.69
CA GLY A 469 -3.64 -25.53 -56.27
C GLY A 469 -3.14 -25.09 -57.67
N GLY A 470 -2.08 -25.73 -58.15
CA GLY A 470 -1.50 -25.47 -59.47
C GLY A 470 -1.16 -23.99 -59.73
N TYR A 471 -1.64 -23.39 -60.82
CA TYR A 471 -1.22 -22.05 -61.25
C TYR A 471 -2.33 -21.30 -62.02
N GLN A 472 -2.56 -20.04 -61.65
CA GLN A 472 -3.48 -19.11 -62.34
C GLN A 472 -4.90 -19.67 -62.57
N ASN A 473 -5.50 -20.29 -61.55
CA ASN A 473 -6.92 -20.64 -61.58
C ASN A 473 -7.78 -19.46 -61.12
N ILE A 474 -8.90 -19.24 -61.79
CA ILE A 474 -9.77 -18.07 -61.64
C ILE A 474 -11.21 -18.54 -61.36
N ALA A 475 -11.82 -18.06 -60.28
CA ALA A 475 -13.15 -18.48 -59.83
C ALA A 475 -14.10 -17.27 -59.64
N ASN A 476 -14.77 -16.87 -60.72
CA ASN A 476 -15.54 -15.64 -60.85
C ASN A 476 -17.05 -15.85 -60.62
N GLY A 477 -17.54 -17.06 -60.83
CA GLY A 477 -18.90 -17.43 -60.45
C GLY A 477 -19.05 -17.50 -58.92
N LYS A 478 -20.16 -17.00 -58.38
CA LYS A 478 -20.54 -17.23 -56.98
C LYS A 478 -20.65 -18.74 -56.73
N TYR A 479 -20.06 -19.21 -55.63
CA TYR A 479 -19.88 -20.64 -55.31
C TYR A 479 -19.17 -21.49 -56.39
N SER A 480 -18.42 -20.89 -57.32
CA SER A 480 -17.64 -21.63 -58.31
C SER A 480 -16.35 -22.23 -57.73
N PHE A 481 -15.83 -23.29 -58.36
CA PHE A 481 -14.64 -24.00 -57.91
C PHE A 481 -13.68 -24.23 -59.08
N ALA A 482 -12.40 -23.86 -58.94
CA ALA A 482 -11.37 -24.07 -59.94
C ALA A 482 -10.09 -24.66 -59.31
N SER A 483 -9.64 -25.82 -59.80
CA SER A 483 -8.38 -26.44 -59.34
C SER A 483 -7.62 -27.15 -60.46
N GLY A 484 -6.44 -26.64 -60.80
CA GLY A 484 -5.64 -27.14 -61.92
C GLY A 484 -4.61 -26.16 -62.45
N TYR A 485 -4.47 -26.06 -63.77
CA TYR A 485 -3.57 -25.13 -64.44
C TYR A 485 -4.32 -24.21 -65.41
N LYS A 486 -4.34 -22.91 -65.15
CA LYS A 486 -5.00 -21.88 -65.99
C LYS A 486 -6.47 -22.18 -66.29
N LEU A 487 -7.23 -22.56 -65.27
CA LEU A 487 -8.67 -22.73 -65.37
C LEU A 487 -9.41 -21.43 -65.05
N THR A 488 -10.55 -21.20 -65.69
CA THR A 488 -11.48 -20.12 -65.33
C THR A 488 -12.88 -20.69 -65.13
N THR A 489 -13.56 -20.31 -64.07
CA THR A 489 -14.99 -20.58 -63.86
C THR A 489 -15.75 -19.28 -63.73
N GLU A 490 -16.71 -19.04 -64.62
CA GLU A 490 -17.36 -17.74 -64.80
C GLU A 490 -18.82 -17.77 -64.34
N ALA A 491 -19.47 -18.94 -64.42
CA ALA A 491 -20.88 -19.09 -64.13
C ALA A 491 -21.16 -19.51 -62.67
N LEU A 492 -22.33 -19.13 -62.13
CA LEU A 492 -22.79 -19.55 -60.79
C LEU A 492 -22.59 -21.06 -60.57
N ALA A 493 -21.96 -21.45 -59.45
CA ALA A 493 -21.72 -22.85 -59.05
C ALA A 493 -20.95 -23.74 -60.08
N GLN A 494 -20.26 -23.14 -61.05
CA GLN A 494 -19.44 -23.90 -62.01
C GLN A 494 -18.21 -24.52 -61.34
N THR A 495 -17.97 -25.81 -61.57
CA THR A 495 -16.75 -26.52 -61.14
C THR A 495 -15.85 -26.77 -62.35
N ALA A 496 -14.55 -26.44 -62.26
CA ALA A 496 -13.55 -26.80 -63.27
C ALA A 496 -12.34 -27.51 -62.65
N LEU A 497 -11.86 -28.56 -63.33
CA LEU A 497 -10.66 -29.32 -63.00
C LEU A 497 -9.73 -29.44 -64.22
N GLY A 498 -8.44 -29.75 -64.01
CA GLY A 498 -7.51 -30.12 -65.10
C GLY A 498 -6.62 -28.97 -65.59
N SER A 499 -6.58 -28.73 -66.90
CA SER A 499 -5.73 -27.68 -67.51
C SER A 499 -6.47 -26.94 -68.63
N ARG A 500 -6.41 -25.59 -68.61
CA ARG A 500 -6.88 -24.67 -69.68
C ARG A 500 -8.22 -25.09 -70.32
N ASN A 501 -9.28 -25.01 -69.52
CA ASN A 501 -10.65 -25.24 -69.96
C ASN A 501 -11.12 -24.15 -70.93
N LEU A 502 -12.17 -24.44 -71.70
CA LEU A 502 -12.68 -23.56 -72.75
C LEU A 502 -13.17 -22.21 -72.22
N SER A 503 -13.75 -22.17 -71.02
CA SER A 503 -14.17 -20.93 -70.34
C SER A 503 -13.00 -19.95 -70.16
N ALA A 504 -11.78 -20.44 -69.88
CA ALA A 504 -10.59 -19.58 -69.77
C ALA A 504 -10.19 -18.88 -71.09
N GLY A 505 -10.79 -19.26 -72.22
CA GLY A 505 -10.64 -18.56 -73.51
C GLY A 505 -11.55 -17.35 -73.68
N GLY A 506 -12.43 -17.04 -72.71
CA GLY A 506 -13.40 -15.93 -72.81
C GLY A 506 -14.52 -16.17 -73.83
N LEU A 507 -14.83 -17.44 -74.13
CA LEU A 507 -15.89 -17.79 -75.11
C LEU A 507 -17.32 -17.56 -74.58
N LEU A 508 -17.52 -17.49 -73.26
CA LEU A 508 -18.81 -17.13 -72.67
C LEU A 508 -18.93 -15.60 -72.60
N THR A 509 -19.34 -14.99 -73.71
CA THR A 509 -19.35 -13.51 -73.90
C THR A 509 -20.20 -12.71 -72.90
N ALA A 510 -21.02 -13.38 -72.07
CA ALA A 510 -21.58 -12.87 -70.83
C ALA A 510 -22.07 -14.03 -69.94
N ALA A 511 -21.17 -14.69 -69.21
CA ALA A 511 -21.56 -15.63 -68.16
C ALA A 511 -22.31 -14.93 -67.02
N ASN A 512 -23.27 -15.61 -66.40
CA ASN A 512 -24.00 -15.08 -65.26
C ASN A 512 -23.37 -15.57 -63.95
N HIS A 513 -22.59 -14.70 -63.33
CA HIS A 513 -21.82 -15.06 -62.14
C HIS A 513 -22.71 -15.34 -60.91
N THR A 514 -23.97 -14.87 -60.88
CA THR A 514 -24.80 -14.81 -59.66
C THR A 514 -26.16 -15.51 -59.74
N SER A 515 -26.61 -15.97 -60.91
CA SER A 515 -27.91 -16.65 -61.07
C SER A 515 -27.83 -17.88 -61.97
N TRP A 516 -28.81 -18.79 -61.84
CA TRP A 516 -28.78 -20.10 -62.46
C TRP A 516 -29.31 -20.08 -63.91
N VAL A 517 -28.43 -20.05 -64.91
CA VAL A 517 -28.82 -20.10 -66.32
C VAL A 517 -28.60 -21.50 -66.90
N ASN A 518 -29.70 -22.21 -67.20
CA ASN A 518 -29.71 -23.62 -67.61
C ASN A 518 -28.79 -24.03 -68.78
N THR A 519 -28.31 -23.08 -69.60
CA THR A 519 -27.42 -23.32 -70.74
C THR A 519 -25.94 -23.14 -70.44
N GLU A 520 -25.56 -22.69 -69.24
CA GLU A 520 -24.17 -22.54 -68.81
C GLU A 520 -23.56 -23.84 -68.30
N ALA A 521 -22.23 -23.88 -68.20
CA ALA A 521 -21.51 -24.92 -67.49
C ALA A 521 -21.93 -25.03 -66.00
N LEU A 522 -21.92 -26.27 -65.52
CA LEU A 522 -21.98 -26.68 -64.12
C LEU A 522 -20.70 -27.46 -63.75
N PHE A 523 -20.18 -28.28 -64.67
CA PHE A 523 -18.89 -28.98 -64.51
C PHE A 523 -18.08 -28.98 -65.81
N GLU A 524 -16.77 -28.73 -65.71
CA GLU A 524 -15.81 -28.83 -66.80
C GLU A 524 -14.54 -29.60 -66.37
N LEU A 525 -14.02 -30.44 -67.26
CA LEU A 525 -12.69 -31.05 -67.13
C LEU A 525 -11.82 -30.53 -68.27
N GLY A 526 -10.97 -29.54 -67.99
CA GLY A 526 -10.04 -28.95 -68.96
C GLY A 526 -8.92 -29.91 -69.34
N ASN A 527 -8.66 -30.05 -70.65
CA ASN A 527 -7.55 -30.82 -71.22
C ASN A 527 -6.69 -30.00 -72.21
N GLY A 528 -6.74 -28.67 -72.12
CA GLY A 528 -5.89 -27.77 -72.90
C GLY A 528 -4.41 -27.90 -72.50
N ASN A 529 -3.51 -27.85 -73.50
CA ASN A 529 -2.07 -28.06 -73.32
C ASN A 529 -1.45 -26.94 -72.44
N PRO A 530 -0.72 -27.24 -71.34
CA PRO A 530 -0.14 -26.21 -70.46
C PRO A 530 0.72 -25.15 -71.17
N GLY A 531 1.45 -25.49 -72.23
CA GLY A 531 2.27 -24.53 -73.00
C GLY A 531 1.50 -23.65 -73.99
N ALA A 532 0.19 -23.84 -74.12
CA ALA A 532 -0.55 -23.46 -75.32
C ALA A 532 -1.12 -22.04 -75.37
N SER A 533 -1.55 -21.64 -76.57
CA SER A 533 -2.30 -20.42 -76.86
C SER A 533 -3.80 -20.56 -76.47
N PRO A 534 -4.56 -19.45 -76.34
CA PRO A 534 -6.01 -19.49 -76.08
C PRO A 534 -6.82 -20.31 -77.10
N ALA A 535 -6.36 -20.39 -78.36
CA ALA A 535 -7.00 -21.17 -79.42
C ALA A 535 -6.88 -22.70 -79.24
N GLU A 536 -6.06 -23.15 -78.28
CA GLU A 536 -5.79 -24.56 -78.00
C GLU A 536 -6.37 -25.02 -76.65
N TYR A 537 -7.15 -24.16 -75.99
CA TYR A 537 -7.88 -24.50 -74.76
C TYR A 537 -9.02 -25.46 -75.12
N SER A 538 -9.32 -26.39 -74.23
CA SER A 538 -10.30 -27.45 -74.52
C SER A 538 -10.78 -28.14 -73.25
N ASN A 539 -11.96 -28.75 -73.35
CA ASN A 539 -12.51 -29.62 -72.32
C ASN A 539 -12.54 -31.07 -72.81
N ALA A 540 -12.20 -32.01 -71.93
CA ALA A 540 -12.53 -33.42 -72.09
C ALA A 540 -14.02 -33.68 -71.82
N ILE A 541 -14.59 -32.93 -70.86
CA ILE A 541 -15.98 -33.04 -70.41
C ILE A 541 -16.54 -31.64 -70.16
N THR A 542 -17.74 -31.36 -70.66
CA THR A 542 -18.57 -30.21 -70.27
C THR A 542 -19.95 -30.70 -69.89
N THR A 543 -20.42 -30.44 -68.67
CA THR A 543 -21.82 -30.66 -68.26
C THR A 543 -22.48 -29.33 -67.98
N LEU A 544 -23.60 -29.07 -68.64
CA LEU A 544 -24.40 -27.86 -68.47
C LEU A 544 -25.37 -27.98 -67.30
N LYS A 545 -25.83 -26.84 -66.77
CA LYS A 545 -26.81 -26.73 -65.68
C LYS A 545 -28.15 -27.45 -65.94
N ASN A 546 -28.51 -27.68 -67.20
CA ASN A 546 -29.69 -28.49 -67.60
C ASN A 546 -29.44 -30.01 -67.66
N GLY A 547 -28.26 -30.50 -67.28
CA GLY A 547 -27.89 -31.91 -67.32
C GLY A 547 -27.41 -32.44 -68.67
N ARG A 548 -27.26 -31.59 -69.70
CA ARG A 548 -26.60 -31.97 -70.96
C ARG A 548 -25.09 -32.08 -70.75
N THR A 549 -24.54 -33.28 -70.90
CA THR A 549 -23.09 -33.52 -70.95
C THR A 549 -22.61 -33.66 -72.40
N THR A 550 -21.46 -33.07 -72.70
CA THR A 550 -20.65 -33.28 -73.90
C THR A 550 -19.34 -33.92 -73.47
N LEU A 551 -18.91 -34.95 -74.20
CA LEU A 551 -17.55 -35.52 -74.14
C LEU A 551 -16.81 -35.09 -75.41
N THR A 552 -15.55 -34.68 -75.28
CA THR A 552 -14.74 -34.17 -76.41
C THR A 552 -13.28 -34.60 -76.28
N ASN A 553 -12.82 -35.48 -77.17
CA ASN A 553 -11.38 -35.76 -77.30
C ASN A 553 -10.74 -34.72 -78.23
N LYS A 554 -9.65 -34.08 -77.79
CA LYS A 554 -8.87 -33.13 -78.61
C LYS A 554 -8.19 -33.81 -79.82
N PHE A 555 -8.05 -35.13 -79.79
CA PHE A 555 -7.49 -35.93 -80.88
C PHE A 555 -8.54 -36.47 -81.88
N TRP A 556 -9.85 -36.27 -81.65
CA TRP A 556 -10.88 -36.56 -82.65
C TRP A 556 -10.74 -35.62 -83.85
N SER A 557 -9.98 -36.06 -84.84
CA SER A 557 -9.73 -35.30 -86.06
C SER A 557 -10.97 -35.31 -86.96
N SER A 558 -11.49 -34.13 -87.30
CA SER A 558 -12.57 -33.98 -88.29
C SER A 558 -12.10 -34.16 -89.74
N SER A 559 -10.85 -34.59 -89.97
CA SER A 559 -10.23 -34.73 -91.29
C SER A 559 -9.34 -35.96 -91.45
N ALA A 560 -9.19 -36.79 -90.41
CA ALA A 560 -8.61 -38.12 -90.57
C ALA A 560 -9.72 -39.09 -90.97
N PRO A 561 -9.69 -39.72 -92.16
CA PRO A 561 -10.45 -40.95 -92.35
C PRO A 561 -9.92 -41.95 -91.32
N LEU A 562 -10.79 -42.64 -90.60
CA LEU A 562 -10.32 -43.64 -89.64
C LEU A 562 -9.63 -44.76 -90.41
N ASP A 563 -8.33 -44.92 -90.18
CA ASP A 563 -7.63 -46.16 -90.51
C ASP A 563 -8.35 -47.28 -89.76
N THR A 564 -9.03 -48.15 -90.49
CA THR A 564 -9.61 -49.38 -89.95
C THR A 564 -8.52 -50.11 -89.17
N PRO A 565 -8.68 -50.40 -87.86
CA PRO A 565 -7.61 -50.98 -87.04
C PRO A 565 -7.05 -52.24 -87.68
N SER A 566 -5.85 -52.10 -88.28
CA SER A 566 -5.24 -53.12 -89.14
C SER A 566 -4.64 -54.28 -88.36
N ASP A 567 -4.60 -54.16 -87.03
CA ASP A 567 -4.28 -55.21 -86.08
C ASP A 567 -5.34 -55.23 -84.98
N ALA A 568 -5.93 -56.40 -84.69
CA ALA A 568 -6.93 -56.55 -83.63
C ALA A 568 -6.36 -56.39 -82.21
N THR A 569 -5.04 -56.24 -82.08
CA THR A 569 -4.32 -55.89 -80.85
C THR A 569 -3.93 -54.41 -80.77
N ALA A 570 -4.14 -53.62 -81.82
CA ALA A 570 -3.91 -52.18 -81.79
C ALA A 570 -5.17 -51.48 -81.23
N SER A 571 -5.11 -51.05 -79.97
CA SER A 571 -6.15 -50.21 -79.37
C SER A 571 -6.41 -48.98 -80.24
N SER A 572 -7.68 -48.64 -80.51
CA SER A 572 -8.03 -47.38 -81.19
C SER A 572 -7.42 -46.19 -80.43
N HIS A 573 -6.53 -45.42 -81.07
CA HIS A 573 -5.65 -44.43 -80.42
C HIS A 573 -6.37 -43.12 -79.99
N GLY A 574 -7.67 -43.21 -79.67
CA GLY A 574 -8.49 -42.12 -79.14
C GLY A 574 -9.84 -41.95 -79.84
N ASP A 575 -10.02 -42.53 -81.04
CA ASP A 575 -11.07 -42.12 -81.99
C ASP A 575 -12.47 -42.71 -81.78
N ALA A 576 -12.66 -43.55 -80.76
CA ALA A 576 -13.95 -44.19 -80.47
C ALA A 576 -14.39 -43.98 -79.01
N LEU A 577 -15.70 -43.89 -78.80
CA LEU A 577 -16.31 -44.10 -77.48
C LEU A 577 -16.29 -45.60 -77.16
N VAL A 578 -15.14 -46.10 -76.73
CA VAL A 578 -14.99 -47.47 -76.23
C VAL A 578 -15.71 -47.57 -74.88
N VAL A 579 -16.68 -48.49 -74.77
CA VAL A 579 -17.34 -48.80 -73.50
C VAL A 579 -17.25 -50.31 -73.27
N GLU A 580 -16.50 -50.70 -72.23
CA GLU A 580 -16.27 -52.11 -71.92
C GLU A 580 -17.51 -52.72 -71.24
N GLY A 581 -18.06 -53.78 -71.83
CA GLY A 581 -19.23 -54.50 -71.31
C GLY A 581 -20.58 -54.02 -71.87
N HIS A 582 -21.66 -54.41 -71.19
CA HIS A 582 -23.03 -54.21 -71.68
C HIS A 582 -23.51 -52.75 -71.50
N THR A 583 -23.47 -51.97 -72.58
CA THR A 583 -23.93 -50.56 -72.58
C THR A 583 -25.38 -50.45 -73.04
N ARG A 584 -26.30 -50.04 -72.16
CA ARG A 584 -27.70 -49.79 -72.52
C ARG A 584 -28.00 -48.30 -72.69
N LEU A 585 -27.71 -47.77 -73.88
CA LEU A 585 -28.15 -46.44 -74.29
C LEU A 585 -29.69 -46.40 -74.32
N LYS A 586 -30.32 -45.52 -73.52
CA LYS A 586 -31.77 -45.34 -73.46
C LYS A 586 -32.17 -44.00 -74.06
N GLY A 587 -33.16 -44.01 -74.95
CA GLY A 587 -33.68 -42.81 -75.62
C GLY A 587 -33.37 -42.81 -77.11
N ARG A 588 -33.44 -41.63 -77.74
CA ARG A 588 -33.07 -41.46 -79.15
C ARG A 588 -31.55 -41.30 -79.27
N VAL A 589 -30.87 -42.37 -79.66
CA VAL A 589 -29.49 -42.28 -80.15
C VAL A 589 -29.54 -41.73 -81.57
N LEU A 590 -28.74 -40.69 -81.85
CA LEU A 590 -28.41 -40.25 -83.21
C LEU A 590 -26.95 -40.61 -83.48
N LEU A 591 -26.69 -41.14 -84.66
CA LEU A 591 -25.35 -41.40 -85.18
C LEU A 591 -25.30 -40.70 -86.55
N ASP A 592 -24.53 -39.61 -86.66
CA ASP A 592 -24.42 -38.84 -87.92
C ASP A 592 -23.72 -39.67 -89.00
N GLU A 593 -22.67 -40.40 -88.61
CA GLU A 593 -22.05 -41.44 -89.43
C GLU A 593 -22.01 -42.76 -88.66
N ALA A 594 -22.47 -43.83 -89.30
CA ALA A 594 -22.31 -45.20 -88.82
C ALA A 594 -21.03 -45.78 -89.44
N GLN A 595 -20.05 -46.12 -88.60
CA GLN A 595 -18.76 -46.65 -89.06
C GLN A 595 -18.59 -48.10 -88.57
N GLY A 596 -18.52 -49.04 -89.52
CA GLY A 596 -18.51 -50.49 -89.26
C GLY A 596 -19.90 -51.10 -89.05
N ASP A 597 -19.94 -52.41 -88.82
CA ASP A 597 -21.19 -53.16 -88.57
C ASP A 597 -21.76 -52.86 -87.19
N ILE A 598 -22.69 -51.90 -87.12
CA ILE A 598 -23.41 -51.54 -85.90
C ILE A 598 -24.44 -52.63 -85.56
N SER A 599 -23.95 -53.70 -84.96
CA SER A 599 -24.70 -54.85 -84.47
C SER A 599 -25.44 -54.54 -83.16
N MET A 600 -26.37 -53.57 -83.20
CA MET A 600 -27.33 -53.34 -82.11
C MET A 600 -28.27 -54.53 -81.97
N GLY A 601 -27.88 -55.49 -81.13
CA GLY A 601 -28.78 -56.54 -80.67
C GLY A 601 -29.95 -55.95 -79.88
N ILE A 602 -31.14 -55.94 -80.48
CA ILE A 602 -32.38 -55.54 -79.81
C ILE A 602 -32.73 -56.65 -78.80
N TYR A 603 -32.35 -56.42 -77.55
CA TYR A 603 -32.89 -57.15 -76.40
C TYR A 603 -34.24 -56.52 -76.03
N GLU A 604 -35.33 -57.25 -76.30
CA GLU A 604 -36.67 -56.94 -75.78
C GLU A 604 -36.73 -57.14 -74.25
#